data_AF-A0AB35WFE1-F1
#
_entry.id   AF-A0AB35WFE1-F1
#
_cell.length_a   1.000
_cell.length_b   1.000
_cell.length_c   1.000
_cell.angle_alpha   90.00
_cell.angle_beta   90.00
_cell.angle_gamma   90.00
#
_symmetry.space_group_name_H-M   'P 1'
#
loop_
_entity.id
_entity.type
_entity.pdbx_description
1 polymer ?
#
loop_
_entity_poly.entity_id
_entity_poly.type
_entity_poly.pdbx_seq_one_letter_code
_entity_poly.pdbx_strand_id
1 'polypeptide(L)'
;MTKSTITRERLEKIKSWRETYGAGSNVMLPAEEAEELARLALAAMDNEPVGEFYEDGPLNWYQISDGDRVPAHRRIPLYRHAQQPVVPATLPCSVELKPGLIIGKGCKTETLLTALRRRADYNADIDAMTPEERAEHDASIKAFKAMLAAAEQEVPDGK
;
A
#
# COMPACT_ATOMS: atom_id res chain seq x y z
N MET A 1 41.16 -8.06 -9.24
CA MET A 1 39.98 -7.21 -9.34
C MET A 1 39.67 -6.69 -7.96
N THR A 2 39.86 -5.38 -7.74
CA THR A 2 39.54 -4.72 -6.49
C THR A 2 38.04 -4.80 -6.27
N LYS A 3 37.64 -5.43 -5.16
CA LYS A 3 36.25 -5.48 -4.73
C LYS A 3 35.92 -4.07 -4.25
N SER A 4 35.40 -3.22 -5.13
CA SER A 4 34.77 -1.98 -4.68
C SER A 4 33.65 -2.39 -3.70
N THR A 5 33.46 -1.59 -2.67
CA THR A 5 32.40 -1.81 -1.70
C THR A 5 31.87 -0.43 -1.44
N ILE A 6 30.68 -0.16 -1.94
CA ILE A 6 30.03 1.13 -1.68
C ILE A 6 30.01 1.41 -0.17
N THR A 7 30.62 2.53 0.23
CA THR A 7 30.74 2.87 1.64
C THR A 7 29.45 3.48 2.16
N ARG A 8 29.23 3.41 3.48
CA ARG A 8 28.07 4.04 4.13
C ARG A 8 28.02 5.55 3.86
N GLU A 9 29.17 6.23 3.92
CA GLU A 9 29.27 7.67 3.60
C GLU A 9 28.83 7.96 2.16
N ARG A 10 29.18 7.08 1.22
CA ARG A 10 28.76 7.21 -0.17
C ARG A 10 27.25 7.05 -0.33
N LEU A 11 26.65 6.07 0.35
CA LEU A 11 25.20 5.88 0.40
C LEU A 11 24.45 7.08 0.98
N GLU A 12 24.96 7.65 2.09
CA GLU A 12 24.37 8.83 2.72
C GLU A 12 24.44 10.05 1.78
N LYS A 13 25.54 10.22 1.05
CA LYS A 13 25.67 11.25 0.01
C LYS A 13 24.70 11.04 -1.16
N ILE A 14 24.48 9.79 -1.59
CA ILE A 14 23.50 9.49 -2.65
C ILE A 14 22.08 9.80 -2.15
N LYS A 15 21.77 9.48 -0.89
CA LYS A 15 20.47 9.77 -0.28
C LYS A 15 20.17 11.28 -0.20
N SER A 16 21.16 12.10 0.13
CA SER A 16 20.97 13.56 0.27
C SER A 16 20.72 14.28 -1.07
N TRP A 17 21.07 13.67 -2.20
CA TRP A 17 20.84 14.26 -3.52
C TRP A 17 19.38 14.56 -3.84
N ARG A 18 18.43 13.82 -3.26
CA ARG A 18 16.99 14.14 -3.41
C ARG A 18 16.65 15.52 -2.83
N GLU A 19 17.27 15.90 -1.72
CA GLU A 19 17.07 17.20 -1.08
C GLU A 19 17.77 18.31 -1.86
N THR A 20 18.92 18.00 -2.46
CA THR A 20 19.70 18.97 -3.24
C THR A 20 19.09 19.26 -4.62
N TYR A 21 18.62 18.22 -5.32
CA TYR A 21 18.20 18.34 -6.72
C TYR A 21 16.67 18.22 -6.92
N GLY A 22 15.90 17.79 -5.93
CA GLY A 22 14.44 17.67 -6.02
C GLY A 22 13.95 16.36 -6.65
N ALA A 23 12.65 16.06 -6.47
CA ALA A 23 12.04 14.76 -6.75
C ALA A 23 11.95 14.34 -8.24
N GLY A 24 12.28 15.23 -9.18
CA GLY A 24 12.24 14.97 -10.63
C GLY A 24 13.61 15.00 -11.32
N SER A 25 14.69 15.13 -10.54
CA SER A 25 16.05 15.25 -11.09
C SER A 25 16.69 13.89 -11.29
N ASN A 26 17.26 13.68 -12.48
CA ASN A 26 18.04 12.49 -12.78
C ASN A 26 19.43 12.60 -12.15
N VAL A 27 19.83 11.54 -11.45
CA VAL A 27 21.14 11.42 -10.81
C VAL A 27 21.96 10.40 -11.59
N MET A 28 23.20 10.75 -11.97
CA MET A 28 24.12 9.84 -12.63
C MET A 28 25.04 9.17 -11.61
N LEU A 29 25.06 7.84 -11.61
CA LEU A 29 25.96 7.01 -10.81
C LEU A 29 26.98 6.30 -11.72
N PRO A 30 28.22 6.10 -11.27
CA PRO A 30 29.14 5.15 -11.91
C PRO A 30 28.49 3.77 -12.07
N ALA A 31 28.76 3.11 -13.18
CA ALA A 31 28.14 1.82 -13.50
C ALA A 31 28.39 0.76 -12.41
N GLU A 32 29.62 0.70 -11.88
CA GLU A 32 30.00 -0.22 -10.80
C GLU A 32 29.23 0.04 -9.50
N GLU A 33 29.05 1.31 -9.10
CA GLU A 33 28.26 1.66 -7.92
C GLU A 33 26.78 1.27 -8.11
N ALA A 34 26.22 1.52 -9.30
CA ALA A 34 24.85 1.17 -9.61
C ALA A 34 24.61 -0.36 -9.61
N GLU A 35 25.56 -1.12 -10.16
CA GLU A 35 25.51 -2.59 -10.16
C GLU A 35 25.58 -3.15 -8.73
N GLU A 36 26.51 -2.66 -7.90
CA GLU A 36 26.62 -3.09 -6.51
C GLU A 36 25.36 -2.78 -5.70
N LEU A 37 24.80 -1.60 -5.87
CA LEU A 37 23.54 -1.20 -5.24
C LEU A 37 22.38 -2.10 -5.64
N ALA A 38 22.23 -2.36 -6.94
CA ALA A 38 21.20 -3.23 -7.47
C ALA A 38 21.34 -4.66 -6.91
N ARG A 39 22.57 -5.20 -6.90
CA ARG A 39 22.87 -6.53 -6.35
C ARG A 39 22.53 -6.63 -4.87
N LEU A 40 22.90 -5.63 -4.07
CA LEU A 40 22.59 -5.60 -2.63
C LEU A 40 21.09 -5.47 -2.37
N ALA A 41 20.40 -4.62 -3.13
CA ALA A 41 18.96 -4.45 -3.02
C ALA A 41 18.20 -5.74 -3.37
N LEU A 42 18.57 -6.41 -4.46
CA LEU A 42 17.98 -7.69 -4.85
C LEU A 42 18.24 -8.76 -3.79
N ALA A 43 19.48 -8.89 -3.30
CA ALA A 43 19.80 -9.85 -2.24
C ALA A 43 19.04 -9.58 -0.93
N ALA A 44 18.68 -8.32 -0.64
CA ALA A 44 17.86 -7.98 0.51
C ALA A 44 16.38 -8.35 0.30
N MET A 45 15.87 -8.22 -0.94
CA MET A 45 14.50 -8.59 -1.32
C MET A 45 14.30 -10.11 -1.37
N ASP A 46 15.30 -10.85 -1.87
CA ASP A 46 15.22 -12.29 -2.09
C ASP A 46 15.75 -13.10 -0.88
N ASN A 47 15.88 -12.50 0.31
CA ASN A 47 16.52 -13.21 1.41
C ASN A 47 15.63 -14.35 1.96
N GLU A 48 16.27 -15.47 2.26
CA GLU A 48 15.66 -16.57 2.98
C GLU A 48 15.62 -16.25 4.49
N PRO A 49 14.63 -16.80 5.23
CA PRO A 49 14.59 -16.63 6.67
C PRO A 49 15.84 -17.22 7.32
N VAL A 50 16.36 -16.54 8.36
CA VAL A 50 17.48 -17.02 9.17
C VAL A 50 17.09 -18.09 10.19
N GLY A 51 15.79 -18.30 10.36
CA GLY A 51 15.23 -19.33 11.21
C GLY A 51 13.71 -19.27 11.17
N GLU A 52 13.08 -20.27 11.73
CA GLU A 52 11.62 -20.32 11.87
C GLU A 52 11.26 -20.48 13.34
N PHE A 53 10.20 -19.80 13.74
CA PHE A 53 9.68 -19.81 15.10
C PHE A 53 8.22 -20.27 15.10
N TYR A 54 7.69 -20.59 16.26
CA TYR A 54 6.25 -20.71 16.46
C TYR A 54 5.85 -20.16 17.82
N GLU A 55 4.60 -19.70 17.91
CA GLU A 55 3.99 -19.22 19.14
C GLU A 55 3.05 -20.32 19.68
N ASP A 56 3.32 -20.79 20.91
CA ASP A 56 2.49 -21.80 21.59
C ASP A 56 1.46 -21.15 22.55
N GLY A 57 1.57 -19.85 22.76
CA GLY A 57 0.71 -19.03 23.59
C GLY A 57 1.26 -17.60 23.68
N PRO A 58 0.50 -16.64 24.23
CA PRO A 58 0.93 -15.25 24.27
C PRO A 58 2.32 -15.11 24.89
N LEU A 59 3.25 -14.51 24.12
CA LEU A 59 4.65 -14.31 24.52
C LEU A 59 5.48 -15.59 24.67
N ASN A 60 4.98 -16.75 24.26
CA ASN A 60 5.68 -18.02 24.33
C ASN A 60 6.22 -18.45 22.96
N TRP A 61 7.43 -17.98 22.64
CA TRP A 61 8.06 -18.14 21.33
C TRP A 61 9.19 -19.16 21.40
N TYR A 62 9.16 -20.13 20.49
CA TYR A 62 10.20 -21.16 20.38
C TYR A 62 10.79 -21.18 18.97
N GLN A 63 12.11 -21.35 18.89
CA GLN A 63 12.79 -21.62 17.63
C GLN A 63 12.54 -23.07 17.22
N ILE A 64 12.15 -23.28 15.97
CA ILE A 64 11.93 -24.62 15.42
C ILE A 64 13.29 -25.30 15.24
N SER A 65 13.42 -26.50 15.80
CA SER A 65 14.61 -27.35 15.69
C SER A 65 14.33 -28.60 14.84
N ASP A 66 15.40 -29.26 14.39
CA ASP A 66 15.30 -30.51 13.62
C ASP A 66 14.64 -31.61 14.47
N GLY A 67 13.41 -31.97 14.12
CA GLY A 67 12.59 -32.96 14.83
C GLY A 67 11.23 -32.43 15.29
N ASP A 68 11.06 -31.11 15.33
CA ASP A 68 9.80 -30.49 15.72
C ASP A 68 8.72 -30.68 14.64
N ARG A 69 7.55 -31.16 15.04
CA ARG A 69 6.39 -31.38 14.14
C ARG A 69 5.44 -30.19 14.18
N VAL A 70 5.92 -29.02 13.78
CA VAL A 70 5.11 -27.79 13.71
C VAL A 70 4.47 -27.67 12.32
N PRO A 71 3.12 -27.60 12.22
CA PRO A 71 2.45 -27.38 10.94
C PRO A 71 2.87 -26.06 10.27
N ALA A 72 3.00 -26.05 8.94
CA ALA A 72 3.48 -24.88 8.18
C ALA A 72 2.75 -23.57 8.51
N HIS A 73 1.43 -23.61 8.72
CA HIS A 73 0.62 -22.43 9.05
C HIS A 73 0.92 -21.80 10.42
N ARG A 74 1.67 -22.49 11.29
CA ARG A 74 2.11 -21.99 12.61
C ARG A 74 3.57 -21.54 12.60
N ARG A 75 4.30 -21.78 11.52
CA ARG A 75 5.71 -21.42 11.41
C ARG A 75 5.80 -19.95 11.00
N ILE A 76 6.58 -19.20 11.76
CA ILE A 76 6.78 -17.76 11.60
C ILE A 76 8.24 -17.58 11.17
N PRO A 77 8.50 -17.21 9.91
CA PRO A 77 9.86 -17.01 9.42
C PRO A 77 10.48 -15.75 10.05
N LEU A 78 11.68 -15.90 10.62
CA LEU A 78 12.49 -14.78 11.09
C LEU A 78 13.45 -14.36 9.98
N TYR A 79 13.35 -13.12 9.54
CA TYR A 79 14.23 -12.56 8.53
C TYR A 79 15.23 -11.59 9.15
N ARG A 80 16.42 -11.46 8.54
CA ARG A 80 17.46 -10.50 8.96
C ARG A 80 17.02 -9.04 8.84
N HIS A 81 16.12 -8.78 7.90
CA HIS A 81 15.63 -7.45 7.56
C HIS A 81 14.11 -7.48 7.44
N ALA A 82 13.49 -6.31 7.55
CA ALA A 82 12.05 -6.18 7.36
C ALA A 82 11.68 -6.60 5.93
N GLN A 83 10.78 -7.57 5.81
CA GLN A 83 10.24 -7.97 4.53
C GLN A 83 9.26 -6.92 4.03
N GLN A 84 9.26 -6.68 2.71
CA GLN A 84 8.23 -5.84 2.13
C GLN A 84 6.87 -6.52 2.35
N PRO A 85 5.86 -5.79 2.84
CA PRO A 85 4.53 -6.34 3.00
C PRO A 85 4.05 -6.82 1.63
N VAL A 86 3.75 -8.11 1.52
CA VAL A 86 3.20 -8.69 0.30
C VAL A 86 1.75 -8.23 0.16
N VAL A 87 1.57 -7.09 -0.51
CA VAL A 87 0.25 -6.65 -0.94
C VAL A 87 -0.13 -7.45 -2.19
N PRO A 88 -1.26 -8.18 -2.19
CA PRO A 88 -1.64 -8.96 -3.34
C PRO A 88 -1.90 -8.00 -4.52
N ALA A 89 -1.46 -8.37 -5.72
CA ALA A 89 -1.69 -7.54 -6.91
C ALA A 89 -3.20 -7.35 -7.20
N THR A 90 -4.00 -8.33 -6.81
CA THR A 90 -5.46 -8.35 -6.96
C THR A 90 -6.15 -8.65 -5.64
N LEU A 91 -7.35 -8.11 -5.46
CA LEU A 91 -8.14 -8.33 -4.25
C LEU A 91 -8.50 -9.82 -4.08
N PRO A 92 -8.17 -10.44 -2.93
CA PRO A 92 -8.47 -11.84 -2.68
C PRO A 92 -9.97 -12.11 -2.47
N CYS A 93 -10.72 -11.08 -2.08
CA CYS A 93 -12.16 -11.06 -1.87
C CYS A 93 -12.75 -9.72 -2.31
N SER A 94 -14.08 -9.65 -2.43
CA SER A 94 -14.75 -8.38 -2.70
C SER A 94 -14.69 -7.45 -1.48
N VAL A 95 -14.49 -6.16 -1.72
CA VAL A 95 -14.39 -5.12 -0.69
C VAL A 95 -15.51 -4.10 -0.90
N GLU A 96 -16.33 -3.89 0.13
CA GLU A 96 -17.37 -2.87 0.14
C GLU A 96 -16.89 -1.61 0.89
N LEU A 97 -16.80 -0.51 0.15
CA LEU A 97 -16.59 0.83 0.67
C LEU A 97 -17.94 1.54 0.72
N LYS A 98 -18.46 1.75 1.94
CA LYS A 98 -19.68 2.56 2.13
C LYS A 98 -19.46 3.99 1.63
N PRO A 99 -20.46 4.73 1.14
CA PRO A 99 -21.76 4.24 0.75
C PRO A 99 -21.70 3.58 -0.63
N GLY A 100 -21.89 2.25 -0.69
CA GLY A 100 -22.28 1.53 -1.91
C GLY A 100 -21.20 1.18 -2.94
N LEU A 101 -19.93 1.55 -2.77
CA LEU A 101 -18.88 1.17 -3.73
C LEU A 101 -18.37 -0.25 -3.43
N ILE A 102 -18.62 -1.21 -4.32
CA ILE A 102 -18.10 -2.58 -4.19
C ILE A 102 -16.99 -2.78 -5.23
N ILE A 103 -15.81 -3.16 -4.77
CA ILE A 103 -14.69 -3.58 -5.62
C ILE A 103 -14.60 -5.09 -5.56
N GLY A 104 -14.82 -5.75 -6.70
CA GLY A 104 -14.92 -7.20 -6.76
C GLY A 104 -13.60 -7.94 -6.50
N LYS A 105 -13.72 -9.21 -6.12
CA LYS A 105 -12.59 -10.16 -6.11
C LYS A 105 -11.88 -10.15 -7.48
N GLY A 106 -10.54 -10.15 -7.47
CA GLY A 106 -9.72 -10.15 -8.68
C GLY A 106 -9.48 -8.76 -9.28
N CYS A 107 -10.16 -7.72 -8.82
CA CYS A 107 -9.82 -6.34 -9.19
C CYS A 107 -8.42 -5.99 -8.68
N LYS A 108 -7.72 -5.09 -9.37
CA LYS A 108 -6.39 -4.63 -8.94
C LYS A 108 -6.49 -3.95 -7.58
N THR A 109 -5.57 -4.29 -6.67
CA THR A 109 -5.52 -3.66 -5.33
C THR A 109 -5.29 -2.16 -5.42
N GLU A 110 -4.60 -1.69 -6.46
CA GLU A 110 -4.43 -0.27 -6.79
C GLU A 110 -5.77 0.48 -6.92
N THR A 111 -6.81 -0.15 -7.46
CA THR A 111 -8.15 0.44 -7.59
C THR A 111 -8.74 0.75 -6.21
N LEU A 112 -8.60 -0.19 -5.26
CA LEU A 112 -9.04 0.01 -3.88
C LEU A 112 -8.27 1.15 -3.21
N LEU A 113 -6.94 1.15 -3.32
CA LEU A 113 -6.09 2.18 -2.72
C LEU A 113 -6.41 3.58 -3.27
N THR A 114 -6.67 3.69 -4.57
CA THR A 114 -7.07 4.94 -5.20
C THR A 114 -8.43 5.43 -4.70
N ALA A 115 -9.41 4.51 -4.55
CA ALA A 115 -10.72 4.85 -4.01
C ALA A 115 -10.63 5.34 -2.56
N LEU A 116 -9.80 4.69 -1.73
CA LEU A 116 -9.57 5.11 -0.35
C LEU A 116 -8.91 6.50 -0.28
N ARG A 117 -7.92 6.78 -1.12
CA ARG A 117 -7.26 8.10 -1.15
C ARG A 117 -8.25 9.21 -1.51
N ARG A 118 -9.01 9.06 -2.60
CA ARG A 118 -10.02 10.03 -3.02
C ARG A 118 -11.05 10.32 -1.93
N ARG A 119 -11.40 9.29 -1.15
CA ARG A 119 -12.35 9.44 -0.05
C ARG A 119 -11.74 10.16 1.14
N ALA A 120 -10.47 9.91 1.44
CA ALA A 120 -9.75 10.67 2.46
C ALA A 120 -9.69 12.15 2.07
N ASP A 121 -9.39 12.46 0.81
CA ASP A 121 -9.37 13.83 0.28
C ASP A 121 -10.76 14.48 0.42
N TYR A 122 -11.82 13.81 -0.03
CA TYR A 122 -13.20 14.31 0.11
C TYR A 122 -13.61 14.54 1.57
N ASN A 123 -13.27 13.62 2.48
CA ASN A 123 -13.60 13.78 3.89
C ASN A 123 -12.83 14.96 4.50
N ALA A 124 -11.57 15.16 4.11
CA ALA A 124 -10.78 16.30 4.55
C ALA A 124 -11.39 17.63 4.07
N ASP A 125 -11.88 17.68 2.82
CA ASP A 125 -12.60 18.85 2.29
C ASP A 125 -13.86 19.14 3.11
N ILE A 126 -14.66 18.10 3.41
CA ILE A 126 -15.87 18.23 4.24
C ILE A 126 -15.54 18.71 5.65
N ASP A 127 -14.49 18.19 6.27
CA ASP A 127 -14.02 18.60 7.61
C ASP A 127 -13.50 20.04 7.64
N ALA A 128 -12.99 20.54 6.52
CA ALA A 128 -12.58 21.93 6.37
C ALA A 128 -13.75 22.91 6.10
N MET A 129 -14.91 22.42 5.63
CA MET A 129 -16.06 23.29 5.37
C MET A 129 -16.61 23.94 6.64
N THR A 130 -16.93 25.22 6.54
CA THR A 130 -17.67 25.94 7.58
C THR A 130 -19.11 25.41 7.71
N PRO A 131 -19.81 25.65 8.84
CA PRO A 131 -21.20 25.23 9.00
C PRO A 131 -22.15 25.81 7.96
N GLU A 132 -21.86 27.02 7.46
CA GLU A 132 -22.64 27.72 6.43
C GLU A 132 -22.47 27.03 5.07
N GLU A 133 -21.24 26.75 4.66
CA GLU A 133 -20.92 26.03 3.41
C GLU A 133 -21.47 24.60 3.41
N ARG A 134 -21.46 23.92 4.56
CA ARG A 134 -22.09 22.59 4.69
C ARG A 134 -23.60 22.65 4.45
N ALA A 135 -24.28 23.68 4.96
CA ALA A 135 -25.72 23.83 4.75
C ALA A 135 -26.07 24.06 3.27
N GLU A 136 -25.27 24.85 2.55
CA GLU A 136 -25.41 25.05 1.10
C GLU A 136 -25.11 23.78 0.30
N HIS A 137 -24.07 23.04 0.67
CA HIS A 137 -23.72 21.76 0.07
C HIS A 137 -24.84 20.72 0.24
N ASP A 138 -25.40 20.59 1.45
CA ASP A 138 -26.50 19.67 1.73
C ASP A 138 -27.80 20.07 1.01
N ALA A 139 -28.09 21.37 0.92
CA ALA A 139 -29.21 21.88 0.14
C ALA A 139 -29.07 21.54 -1.35
N SER A 140 -27.86 21.70 -1.89
CA SER A 140 -27.53 21.36 -3.27
C SER A 140 -27.67 19.86 -3.55
N ILE A 141 -27.19 19.01 -2.63
CA ILE A 141 -27.38 17.55 -2.71
C ILE A 141 -28.87 17.18 -2.69
N LYS A 142 -29.65 17.79 -1.81
CA LYS A 142 -31.10 17.54 -1.72
C LYS A 142 -31.81 17.93 -3.01
N ALA A 143 -31.46 19.07 -3.59
CA ALA A 143 -32.01 19.51 -4.88
C ALA A 143 -31.65 18.55 -6.01
N PHE A 144 -30.38 18.12 -6.08
CA PHE A 144 -29.92 17.16 -7.09
C PHE A 144 -30.62 15.79 -6.96
N LYS A 145 -30.78 15.29 -5.72
CA LYS A 145 -31.49 14.04 -5.47
C LYS A 145 -32.97 14.12 -5.89
N ALA A 146 -33.62 15.27 -5.69
CA ALA A 146 -34.99 15.49 -6.15
C ALA A 146 -35.08 15.50 -7.69
N MET A 147 -34.10 16.09 -8.38
CA MET A 147 -34.04 16.07 -9.85
C MET A 147 -33.89 14.65 -10.40
N LEU A 148 -33.01 13.83 -9.83
CA LEU A 148 -32.85 12.43 -10.25
C LEU A 148 -34.13 11.61 -10.04
N ALA A 149 -34.79 11.79 -8.89
CA ALA A 149 -36.06 11.09 -8.61
C ALA A 149 -37.19 11.49 -9.56
N ALA A 150 -37.22 12.75 -10.01
CA ALA A 150 -38.17 13.21 -11.01
C ALA A 150 -37.89 12.61 -12.41
N ALA A 151 -36.63 12.52 -12.81
CA ALA A 151 -36.23 11.93 -14.10
C ALA A 151 -36.54 10.42 -14.21
N GLU A 152 -36.55 9.70 -13.08
CA GLU A 152 -36.88 8.26 -13.04
C GLU A 152 -38.39 7.98 -13.20
N GLN A 153 -39.25 8.98 -12.97
CA GLN A 153 -40.71 8.86 -13.12
C GLN A 153 -41.22 9.16 -14.55
N GLU A 154 -40.38 9.68 -15.45
CA GLU A 154 -40.77 9.99 -16.83
C GLU A 154 -40.60 8.83 -17.83
N VAL A 155 -40.17 7.64 -17.40
CA VAL A 155 -40.16 6.45 -18.27
C VAL A 155 -41.62 6.03 -18.52
N PRO A 156 -42.17 6.22 -19.74
CA PRO A 156 -43.58 5.93 -19.98
C PRO A 156 -43.81 4.42 -19.97
N ASP A 157 -44.81 3.97 -19.21
CA ASP A 157 -45.37 2.62 -19.28
C ASP A 157 -45.73 2.31 -20.74
N GLY A 158 -44.89 1.50 -21.38
CA GLY A 158 -45.14 0.96 -22.70
C GLY A 158 -46.31 -0.03 -22.63
N LYS A 159 -47.39 0.31 -23.33
CA LYS A 159 -48.45 -0.62 -23.75
C LYS A 159 -47.89 -1.79 -24.56
#